data_AF-A0A0Q8WTH0-F1
#
_entry.id   AF-A0A0Q8WTH0-F1
#
_cell.length_a   1.000
_cell.length_b   1.000
_cell.length_c   1.000
_cell.angle_alpha   90.00
_cell.angle_beta   90.00
_cell.angle_gamma   90.00
#
_symmetry.space_group_name_H-M   'P 1'
#
loop_
_entity.id
_entity.type
_entity.pdbx_description
1 polymer ?
#
loop_
_entity_poly.entity_id
_entity_poly.type
_entity_poly.pdbx_seq_one_letter_code
_entity_poly.pdbx_strand_id
1 'polypeptide(L)' 'MRKDERIRYRTGEREALIRHGVRAICLTSGNLAGAAMADLLIAQRVEIETAASGEGPALFVLSQQGLREIVLE' A
#
# COMPACT_ATOMS: atom_id res chain seq x y z
N MET A 1 -2.56 7.92 17.91
CA MET A 1 -3.73 7.95 17.02
C MET A 1 -3.22 8.00 15.58
N ARG A 2 -3.08 6.86 14.90
CA ARG A 2 -2.49 6.78 13.55
C ARG A 2 -3.59 6.89 12.49
N LYS A 3 -3.52 7.95 11.68
CA LYS A 3 -4.47 8.28 10.61
C LYS A 3 -4.45 7.23 9.48
N ASP A 4 -3.31 6.57 9.30
CA ASP A 4 -3.03 5.71 8.14
C ASP A 4 -3.50 4.25 8.30
N GLU A 5 -3.85 3.83 9.52
CA GLU A 5 -4.45 2.51 9.73
C GLU A 5 -5.84 2.38 9.11
N ARG A 6 -6.51 3.52 8.85
CA ARG A 6 -7.92 3.54 8.44
C ARG A 6 -8.14 3.54 6.93
N ILE A 7 -7.13 3.84 6.11
CA ILE A 7 -7.25 3.75 4.64
C ILE A 7 -7.54 2.30 4.23
N ARG A 8 -6.94 1.35 4.95
CA ARG A 8 -7.14 -0.09 4.74
C ARG A 8 -8.57 -0.57 5.04
N TYR A 9 -9.36 0.19 5.81
CA TYR A 9 -10.67 -0.27 6.33
C TYR A 9 -11.83 0.70 6.09
N ARG A 10 -11.59 1.92 5.58
CA ARG A 10 -12.66 2.88 5.29
C ARG A 10 -13.15 2.73 3.86
N THR A 11 -14.37 2.22 3.71
CA THR A 11 -15.08 2.03 2.44
C THR A 11 -15.01 3.27 1.54
N GLY A 12 -15.17 4.47 2.10
CA GLY A 12 -15.13 5.72 1.31
C GLY A 12 -13.77 6.04 0.67
N GLU A 13 -12.67 5.60 1.26
CA GLU A 13 -11.34 5.80 0.67
C GLU A 13 -11.08 4.76 -0.44
N ARG A 14 -11.58 3.52 -0.27
CA ARG A 14 -11.55 2.50 -1.34
C ARG A 14 -12.39 2.90 -2.54
N GLU A 15 -13.61 3.38 -2.31
CA GLU A 15 -14.47 3.92 -3.37
C GLU A 15 -13.82 5.10 -4.10
N ALA A 16 -13.10 5.97 -3.39
CA ALA A 16 -12.36 7.06 -4.01
C ALA A 16 -11.20 6.55 -4.87
N LEU A 17 -10.46 5.53 -4.42
CA LEU A 17 -9.41 4.90 -5.22
C LEU A 17 -9.97 4.31 -6.51
N ILE A 18 -11.09 3.59 -6.43
CA ILE A 18 -11.78 3.03 -7.60
C ILE A 18 -12.24 4.16 -8.52
N ARG A 19 -12.96 5.15 -7.98
CA ARG A 19 -13.55 6.25 -8.74
C ARG A 19 -12.53 7.11 -9.48
N HIS A 20 -11.36 7.30 -8.88
CA HIS A 20 -10.29 8.12 -9.45
C HIS A 20 -9.21 7.30 -10.17
N GLY A 21 -9.37 5.97 -10.27
CA GLY A 21 -8.41 5.08 -10.94
C GLY A 21 -7.04 5.06 -10.26
N VAL A 22 -6.98 5.30 -8.96
CA VAL A 22 -5.72 5.47 -8.22
C VAL A 22 -5.16 4.10 -7.84
N ARG A 23 -3.84 3.97 -8.02
CA ARG A 23 -3.05 2.86 -7.48
C ARG A 23 -2.35 3.33 -6.22
N ALA A 24 -2.67 2.74 -5.08
CA ALA A 24 -2.14 3.12 -3.79
C ALA A 24 -1.28 2.01 -3.19
N ILE A 25 -0.16 2.39 -2.57
CA ILE A 25 0.71 1.47 -1.83
C ILE A 25 0.75 1.95 -0.38
N CYS A 26 0.25 1.11 0.52
CA CYS A 26 0.20 1.39 1.95
C CYS A 26 1.35 0.65 2.64
N LEU A 27 2.29 1.41 3.20
CA LEU A 27 3.32 0.85 4.07
C LEU A 27 2.70 0.52 5.42
N THR A 28 2.84 -0.72 5.87
CA THR A 28 2.42 -1.10 7.22
C THR A 28 3.64 -1.17 8.10
N SER A 29 3.71 -0.27 9.07
CA SER A 29 4.84 -0.21 9.98
C SER A 29 4.86 -1.38 10.96
N GLY A 30 3.71 -1.96 11.33
CA GLY A 30 3.65 -2.85 12.50
C GLY A 30 4.45 -2.25 13.67
N ASN A 31 5.40 -3.05 14.21
CA ASN A 31 6.42 -2.68 15.22
C ASN A 31 7.81 -2.33 14.62
N LEU A 32 7.94 -2.13 13.31
CA LEU A 32 9.22 -1.78 12.68
C LEU A 32 9.67 -0.37 13.06
N ALA A 33 10.97 -0.24 13.32
CA ALA A 33 11.64 1.05 13.43
C ALA A 33 11.70 1.76 12.05
N GLY A 34 11.82 3.09 12.07
CA GLY A 34 11.88 3.91 10.86
C GLY A 34 12.95 3.48 9.86
N ALA A 35 14.14 3.12 10.33
CA ALA A 35 15.23 2.63 9.49
C ALA A 35 14.85 1.31 8.79
N ALA A 36 14.30 0.35 9.54
CA ALA A 36 13.89 -0.93 8.98
C ALA A 36 12.74 -0.81 7.96
N MET A 37 11.89 0.22 8.09
CA MET A 37 10.88 0.54 7.07
C MET A 37 11.52 1.11 5.79
N ALA A 38 12.55 1.95 5.91
CA ALA A 38 13.28 2.48 4.76
C ALA A 38 14.01 1.36 4.02
N ASP A 39 14.68 0.47 4.76
CA ASP A 39 15.36 -0.70 4.18
C ASP A 39 14.38 -1.61 3.44
N LEU A 40 13.19 -1.84 4.00
CA LEU A 40 12.14 -2.61 3.35
C LEU A 40 11.67 -1.95 2.04
N LEU A 41 11.48 -0.63 2.04
CA LEU A 41 11.06 0.11 0.85
C LEU A 41 12.12 0.06 -0.26
N ILE A 42 13.40 0.15 0.12
CA ILE A 42 14.52 0.03 -0.83
C ILE A 42 14.60 -1.40 -1.38
N ALA A 43 14.52 -2.41 -0.50
CA ALA A 43 14.58 -3.81 -0.89
C ALA A 43 13.45 -4.22 -1.85
N GLN A 44 12.26 -3.64 -1.68
CA GLN A 44 11.05 -3.96 -2.46
C GLN A 44 10.77 -2.94 -3.58
N ARG A 45 11.73 -2.07 -3.90
CA ARG A 45 11.56 -0.99 -4.87
C ARG A 45 11.06 -1.48 -6.24
N VAL A 46 11.62 -2.58 -6.75
CA VAL A 46 11.26 -3.12 -8.08
C VAL A 46 9.83 -3.64 -8.11
N GLU A 47 9.38 -4.32 -7.04
CA GLU A 47 8.00 -4.80 -6.93
C GLU A 47 7.02 -3.62 -6.83
N ILE A 48 7.36 -2.59 -6.06
CA ILE A 48 6.61 -1.35 -5.92
C ILE A 48 6.44 -0.65 -7.27
N GLU A 49 7.53 -0.48 -8.03
CA GLU A 49 7.50 0.17 -9.35
C GLU A 49 6.68 -0.63 -10.36
N THR A 50 6.80 -1.96 -10.33
CA THR A 50 6.01 -2.86 -11.17
C THR A 50 4.53 -2.74 -10.83
N ALA A 51 4.19 -2.79 -9.55
CA ALA A 51 2.81 -2.62 -9.07
C ALA A 51 2.25 -1.23 -9.42
N ALA A 52 3.08 -0.18 -9.37
CA ALA A 52 2.67 1.17 -9.74
C ALA A 52 2.43 1.33 -11.25
N SER A 53 3.09 0.53 -12.09
CA SER A 53 3.01 0.62 -13.56
C SER A 53 1.82 -0.14 -14.17
N GLY A 54 1.04 -0.87 -13.37
CA GLY A 54 -0.13 -1.60 -13.85
C GLY A 54 -1.32 -0.68 -14.20
N GLU A 55 -2.32 -1.24 -14.88
CA GLU A 55 -3.54 -0.52 -15.25
C GLU A 55 -4.66 -0.67 -14.21
N GLY A 56 -5.52 0.34 -14.11
CA GLY A 56 -6.69 0.33 -13.23
C GLY A 56 -6.41 0.62 -11.75
N PRO A 57 -7.46 0.77 -10.93
CA PRO A 57 -7.32 1.02 -9.50
C PRO A 57 -6.81 -0.22 -8.78
N ALA A 58 -5.89 -0.03 -7.84
CA ALA A 58 -5.33 -1.11 -7.03
C ALA A 58 -4.89 -0.59 -5.67
N LEU A 59 -4.98 -1.45 -4.65
CA LEU A 59 -4.47 -1.15 -3.32
C LEU A 59 -3.48 -2.24 -2.93
N PHE A 60 -2.22 -1.85 -2.74
CA PHE A 60 -1.17 -2.73 -2.27
C PHE A 60 -0.79 -2.41 -0.83
N VAL A 61 -0.31 -3.42 -0.15
CA VAL A 61 0.13 -3.38 1.23
C VAL A 61 1.56 -3.90 1.27
N LEU A 62 2.49 -3.05 1.69
CA LEU A 62 3.89 -3.42 1.86
C LEU A 62 4.18 -3.74 3.33
N SER A 63 4.68 -4.95 3.56
CA SER A 63 5.02 -5.49 4.88
C SER A 63 6.36 -6.25 4.82
N GLN A 64 6.86 -6.74 5.95
CA GLN A 64 8.06 -7.60 5.95
C GLN A 64 7.89 -8.88 5.11
N GLN A 65 6.66 -9.33 4.89
CA GLN A 65 6.40 -10.49 4.02
C GLN A 65 6.42 -10.15 2.53
N GLY A 66 6.62 -8.88 2.16
CA GLY A 66 6.61 -8.38 0.80
C GLY A 66 5.37 -7.54 0.46
N LEU A 67 5.19 -7.30 -0.83
CA LEU A 67 4.07 -6.55 -1.38
C LEU A 67 2.87 -7.48 -1.61
N ARG A 68 1.69 -7.09 -1.11
CA ARG A 68 0.44 -7.83 -1.29
C ARG A 68 -0.64 -6.93 -1.85
N GLU A 69 -1.35 -7.40 -2.86
CA GLU A 69 -2.56 -6.73 -3.36
C GLU A 69 -3.78 -7.03 -2.49
N ILE A 70 -4.63 -6.03 -2.31
CA ILE A 70 -5.90 -6.09 -1.61
C ILE A 70 -7.02 -5.92 -2.65
N VAL A 71 -7.95 -6.87 -2.66
CA VAL A 71 -9.13 -6.80 -3.53
C VAL A 71 -9.98 -5.58 -3.14
N LEU A 72 -10.26 -4.76 -4.14
CA LEU A 72 -11.17 -3.62 -4.06
C LEU A 72 -12.57 -4.11 -4.48
N GLU A 73 -13.41 -4.49 -3.51
CA GLU A 73 -14.84 -4.81 -3.70
C GLU A 73 -15.73 -3.59 -3.41
#